data_AF-A0A146K6V6-F1
#
_entry.id   AF-A0A146K6V6-F1
#
_cell.length_a   1.000
_cell.length_b   1.000
_cell.length_c   1.000
_cell.angle_alpha   90.00
_cell.angle_beta   90.00
_cell.angle_gamma   90.00
#
_symmetry.space_group_name_H-M   'P 1'
#
loop_
_entity.id
_entity.type
_entity.pdbx_description
1 polymer ?
#
loop_
_entity_poly.entity_id
_entity_poly.type
_entity_poly.pdbx_seq_one_letter_code
_entity_poly.pdbx_strand_id
1 'polypeptide(L)'
;KMQNSEETLIPLVQNMLQQLEQEINQVEQASHPNVIALNKMLIDSKERAIKQADQQLQLAKTHAANKYNFTMQQIESDYTNGKDDVKEKIYARLRNQRKEFKDSLDYYQTKGLNCNELMLKEKELKIPAKKRDKKYIAAGPSMYKMSDIDARKDIQLIKQKVEQQYSNTAKEEQIKVE
;
A
#
# COMPACT_ATOMS: atom_id res chain seq x y z
N LYS A 1 -69.28 -4.33 49.02
CA LYS A 1 -67.86 -4.05 49.38
C LYS A 1 -66.99 -3.99 48.11
N MET A 2 -67.32 -3.11 47.16
CA MET A 2 -66.52 -2.88 45.93
C MET A 2 -66.06 -1.42 45.77
N GLN A 3 -66.40 -0.52 46.72
CA GLN A 3 -66.09 0.90 46.61
C GLN A 3 -64.64 1.27 46.97
N ASN A 4 -63.89 0.41 47.67
CA ASN A 4 -62.52 0.75 48.12
C ASN A 4 -61.43 0.49 47.06
N SER A 5 -61.72 -0.23 45.98
CA SER A 5 -60.75 -0.54 44.93
C SER A 5 -60.65 0.54 43.85
N GLU A 6 -61.71 1.31 43.61
CA GLU A 6 -61.71 2.39 42.63
C GLU A 6 -61.03 3.66 43.18
N GLU A 7 -61.19 3.95 44.48
CA GLU A 7 -60.57 5.11 45.14
C GLU A 7 -59.03 5.06 45.16
N THR A 8 -58.44 3.86 45.06
CA THR A 8 -56.98 3.67 45.02
C THR A 8 -56.43 3.56 43.60
N LEU A 9 -57.25 3.17 42.62
CA LEU A 9 -56.83 3.00 41.24
C LEU A 9 -56.67 4.35 40.51
N ILE A 10 -57.62 5.28 40.73
CA ILE A 10 -57.63 6.58 40.04
C ILE A 10 -56.35 7.41 40.35
N PRO A 11 -55.91 7.54 41.61
CA PRO A 11 -54.65 8.24 41.93
C PRO A 11 -53.41 7.54 41.36
N LEU A 12 -53.42 6.21 41.28
CA LEU A 12 -52.32 5.43 40.70
C LEU A 12 -52.18 5.71 39.20
N VAL A 13 -53.30 5.68 38.46
CA VAL A 13 -53.35 5.97 37.02
C VAL A 13 -52.95 7.42 36.74
N GLN A 14 -53.38 8.37 37.56
CA GLN A 14 -52.99 9.78 37.43
C GLN A 14 -51.48 9.99 37.65
N ASN A 15 -50.88 9.31 38.63
CA ASN A 15 -49.42 9.34 38.82
C ASN A 15 -48.67 8.74 37.63
N MET A 16 -49.16 7.63 37.06
CA MET A 16 -48.55 7.04 35.87
C MET A 16 -48.61 7.98 34.66
N LEU A 17 -49.74 8.67 34.46
CA LEU A 17 -49.88 9.69 33.41
C LEU A 17 -48.90 10.85 33.60
N GLN A 18 -48.76 11.36 34.83
CA GLN A 18 -47.80 12.43 35.12
C GLN A 18 -46.35 12.00 34.89
N GLN A 19 -45.99 10.76 35.24
CA GLN A 19 -44.65 10.20 34.96
C GLN A 19 -44.41 10.09 33.45
N LEU A 20 -45.38 9.61 32.68
CA LEU A 20 -45.30 9.53 31.23
C LEU A 20 -45.17 10.93 30.60
N GLU A 21 -45.95 11.92 31.05
CA GLU A 21 -45.83 13.30 30.57
C GLU A 21 -44.46 13.90 30.88
N GLN A 22 -43.89 13.60 32.05
CA GLN A 22 -42.53 14.03 32.39
C GLN A 22 -41.48 13.36 31.51
N GLU A 23 -41.57 12.05 31.27
CA GLU A 23 -40.64 11.34 30.37
C GLU A 23 -40.73 11.86 28.94
N ILE A 24 -41.95 12.10 28.42
CA ILE A 24 -42.15 12.70 27.09
C ILE A 24 -41.46 14.07 27.00
N ASN A 25 -41.71 14.95 27.97
CA ASN A 25 -41.06 16.27 28.01
C ASN A 25 -39.53 16.16 28.09
N GLN A 26 -38.99 15.19 28.85
CA GLN A 26 -37.56 14.95 28.92
C GLN A 26 -36.99 14.46 27.59
N VAL A 27 -37.72 13.61 26.85
CA VAL A 27 -37.31 13.15 25.53
C VAL A 27 -37.33 14.32 24.53
N GLU A 28 -38.39 15.13 24.53
CA GLU A 28 -38.51 16.31 23.66
C GLU A 28 -37.41 17.34 23.91
N GLN A 29 -37.02 17.53 25.19
CA GLN A 29 -35.92 18.40 25.58
C GLN A 29 -34.52 17.74 25.48
N ALA A 30 -34.45 16.50 25.00
CA ALA A 30 -33.23 15.69 24.93
C ALA A 30 -32.49 15.51 26.27
N SER A 31 -33.19 15.68 27.40
CA SER A 31 -32.67 15.49 28.76
C SER A 31 -32.94 14.09 29.31
N HIS A 32 -33.75 13.29 28.62
CA HIS A 32 -34.02 11.91 29.01
C HIS A 32 -32.73 11.07 29.03
N PRO A 33 -32.44 10.29 30.09
CA PRO A 33 -31.19 9.54 30.23
C PRO A 33 -30.83 8.67 29.03
N ASN A 34 -31.81 7.97 28.45
CA ASN A 34 -31.60 7.14 27.26
C ASN A 34 -31.22 7.97 26.01
N VAL A 35 -31.78 9.16 25.84
CA VAL A 35 -31.45 10.06 24.72
C VAL A 35 -30.02 10.58 24.88
N ILE A 36 -29.63 10.97 26.08
CA ILE A 36 -28.26 11.40 26.39
C ILE A 36 -27.26 10.27 26.12
N ALA A 37 -27.57 9.06 26.57
CA ALA A 37 -26.72 7.88 26.34
C ALA A 37 -26.56 7.57 24.84
N LEU A 38 -27.65 7.57 24.08
CA LEU A 38 -27.62 7.35 22.63
C LEU A 38 -26.84 8.45 21.90
N ASN A 39 -27.05 9.73 22.28
CA ASN A 39 -26.31 10.84 21.69
C ASN A 39 -24.81 10.73 21.96
N LYS A 40 -24.42 10.32 23.17
CA LYS A 40 -23.00 10.06 23.49
C LYS A 40 -22.44 8.94 22.61
N MET A 41 -23.15 7.82 22.46
CA MET A 41 -22.71 6.73 21.59
C MET A 41 -22.59 7.15 20.12
N LEU A 42 -23.50 8.01 19.64
CA LEU A 42 -23.46 8.56 18.28
C LEU A 42 -22.24 9.47 18.09
N ILE A 43 -21.92 10.33 19.06
CA ILE A 43 -20.73 11.18 19.05
C ILE A 43 -19.47 10.31 19.03
N ASP A 44 -19.36 9.33 19.93
CA ASP A 44 -18.22 8.41 20.00
C ASP A 44 -18.07 7.60 18.70
N SER A 45 -19.17 7.20 18.08
CA SER A 45 -19.18 6.51 16.79
C SER A 45 -18.69 7.42 15.66
N LYS A 46 -19.20 8.66 15.60
CA LYS A 46 -18.79 9.68 14.62
C LYS A 46 -17.30 9.97 14.73
N GLU A 47 -16.78 10.17 15.94
CA GLU A 47 -15.35 10.43 16.14
C GLU A 47 -14.48 9.24 15.70
N ARG A 48 -14.91 8.01 16.00
CA ARG A 48 -14.21 6.80 15.53
C ARG A 48 -14.20 6.72 14.01
N ALA A 49 -15.32 6.98 13.35
CA ALA A 49 -15.42 6.99 11.89
C ALA A 49 -14.50 8.06 11.26
N ILE A 50 -14.44 9.26 11.83
CA ILE A 50 -13.55 10.33 11.37
C ILE A 50 -12.07 9.91 11.52
N LYS A 51 -11.68 9.35 12.66
CA LYS A 51 -10.31 8.86 12.89
C LYS A 51 -9.93 7.75 11.91
N GLN A 52 -10.84 6.83 11.62
CA GLN A 52 -10.62 5.78 10.62
C GLN A 52 -10.45 6.35 9.21
N ALA A 53 -11.27 7.33 8.82
CA ALA A 53 -11.15 8.00 7.53
C ALA A 53 -9.81 8.72 7.38
N ASP A 54 -9.34 9.42 8.41
CA ASP A 54 -8.02 10.09 8.39
C ASP A 54 -6.87 9.08 8.28
N GLN A 55 -6.93 7.97 9.02
CA GLN A 55 -5.93 6.89 8.90
C GLN A 55 -5.89 6.31 7.47
N GLN A 56 -7.04 6.07 6.85
CA GLN A 56 -7.11 5.60 5.46
C GLN A 56 -6.52 6.62 4.48
N LEU A 57 -6.79 7.90 4.68
CA LEU A 57 -6.23 8.97 3.87
C LEU A 57 -4.70 9.02 3.97
N GLN A 58 -4.13 8.89 5.17
CA GLN A 58 -2.68 8.85 5.36
C GLN A 58 -2.05 7.64 4.67
N LEU A 59 -2.64 6.46 4.83
CA LEU A 59 -2.18 5.24 4.15
C LEU A 59 -2.22 5.40 2.62
N ALA A 60 -3.28 5.99 2.07
CA ALA A 60 -3.41 6.25 0.64
C ALA A 60 -2.33 7.22 0.13
N LYS A 61 -2.03 8.29 0.89
CA LYS A 61 -0.96 9.25 0.58
C LYS A 61 0.41 8.57 0.58
N THR A 62 0.73 7.78 1.62
CA THR A 62 1.98 7.02 1.69
C THR A 62 2.11 6.03 0.54
N HIS A 63 1.04 5.29 0.22
CA HIS A 63 1.01 4.37 -0.91
C HIS A 63 1.26 5.09 -2.25
N ALA A 64 0.61 6.23 -2.48
CA ALA A 64 0.81 7.03 -3.68
C ALA A 64 2.25 7.54 -3.80
N ALA A 65 2.84 8.03 -2.71
CA ALA A 65 4.23 8.47 -2.67
C ALA A 65 5.23 7.33 -2.98
N ASN A 66 5.01 6.16 -2.39
CA ASN A 66 5.85 4.99 -2.65
C ASN A 66 5.74 4.54 -4.11
N LYS A 67 4.54 4.53 -4.68
CA LYS A 67 4.32 4.18 -6.09
C LYS A 67 4.99 5.17 -7.03
N TYR A 68 4.93 6.46 -6.73
CA TYR A 68 5.63 7.50 -7.49
C TYR A 68 7.15 7.27 -7.47
N ASN A 69 7.74 7.09 -6.29
CA ASN A 69 9.19 6.86 -6.14
C ASN A 69 9.66 5.60 -6.87
N PHE A 70 8.91 4.50 -6.75
CA PHE A 70 9.19 3.27 -7.46
C PHE A 70 9.16 3.46 -8.98
N THR A 71 8.13 4.16 -9.48
CA THR A 71 7.97 4.41 -10.93
C THR A 71 9.12 5.28 -11.45
N MET A 72 9.54 6.30 -10.70
CA MET A 72 10.69 7.13 -11.05
C MET A 72 11.98 6.31 -11.15
N GLN A 73 12.26 5.46 -10.17
CA GLN A 73 13.43 4.57 -10.20
C GLN A 73 13.40 3.59 -11.37
N GLN A 74 12.21 3.08 -11.71
CA GLN A 74 12.03 2.21 -12.85
C GLN A 74 12.33 2.95 -14.17
N ILE A 75 11.81 4.17 -14.34
CA ILE A 75 12.08 5.00 -15.53
C ILE A 75 13.59 5.29 -15.67
N GLU A 76 14.28 5.62 -14.57
CA GLU A 76 15.73 5.85 -14.58
C GLU A 76 16.51 4.59 -14.94
N SER A 77 16.09 3.44 -14.42
CA SER A 77 16.68 2.15 -14.76
C SER A 77 16.47 1.81 -16.23
N ASP A 78 15.25 1.95 -16.74
CA ASP A 78 14.91 1.69 -18.14
C ASP A 78 15.68 2.61 -19.08
N TYR A 79 15.82 3.89 -18.73
CA TYR A 79 16.63 4.85 -19.49
C TYR A 79 18.11 4.44 -19.54
N THR A 80 18.68 4.03 -18.40
CA THR A 80 20.09 3.62 -18.30
C THR A 80 20.33 2.34 -19.09
N ASN A 81 19.45 1.36 -18.95
CA ASN A 81 19.51 0.10 -19.69
C ASN A 81 19.35 0.36 -21.19
N GLY A 82 18.39 1.20 -21.59
CA GLY A 82 18.18 1.57 -22.99
C GLY A 82 19.41 2.26 -23.61
N LYS A 83 20.12 3.11 -22.86
CA LYS A 83 21.39 3.69 -23.33
C LYS A 83 22.47 2.64 -23.56
N ASP A 84 22.57 1.66 -22.67
CA ASP A 84 23.55 0.59 -22.81
C ASP A 84 23.18 -0.37 -23.95
N ASP A 85 21.89 -0.64 -24.17
CA ASP A 85 21.40 -1.40 -25.32
C ASP A 85 21.73 -0.70 -26.65
N VAL A 86 21.54 0.63 -26.72
CA VAL A 86 21.92 1.42 -27.90
C VAL A 86 23.42 1.35 -28.15
N LYS A 87 24.25 1.49 -27.11
CA LYS A 87 25.72 1.33 -27.24
C LYS A 87 26.08 -0.07 -27.74
N GLU A 88 25.47 -1.11 -27.20
CA GLU A 88 25.73 -2.49 -27.62
C GLU A 88 25.34 -2.73 -29.07
N LYS A 89 24.20 -2.17 -29.54
CA LYS A 89 23.82 -2.20 -30.96
C LYS A 89 24.88 -1.54 -31.84
N ILE A 90 25.41 -0.38 -31.43
CA ILE A 90 26.47 0.31 -32.16
C ILE A 90 27.76 -0.52 -32.15
N TYR A 91 28.17 -1.07 -31.00
CA TYR A 91 29.35 -1.92 -30.91
C TYR A 91 29.23 -3.20 -31.74
N ALA A 92 28.04 -3.81 -31.80
CA ALA A 92 27.77 -4.96 -32.66
C ALA A 92 27.95 -4.60 -34.14
N ARG A 93 27.40 -3.46 -34.57
CA ARG A 93 27.60 -2.95 -35.95
C ARG A 93 29.07 -2.70 -36.26
N LEU A 94 29.80 -2.04 -35.36
CA LEU A 94 31.24 -1.77 -35.53
C LEU A 94 32.07 -3.07 -35.57
N ARG A 95 31.73 -4.07 -34.75
CA ARG A 95 32.36 -5.40 -34.78
C ARG A 95 32.16 -6.09 -36.13
N ASN A 96 30.96 -6.01 -36.71
CA ASN A 96 30.68 -6.56 -38.03
C ASN A 96 31.46 -5.82 -39.14
N GLN A 97 31.46 -4.49 -39.11
CA GLN A 97 32.23 -3.68 -40.08
C GLN A 97 33.73 -3.95 -40.00
N ARG A 98 34.28 -4.10 -38.79
CA ARG A 98 35.68 -4.49 -38.59
C ARG A 98 35.96 -5.86 -39.21
N LYS A 99 35.06 -6.83 -39.02
CA LYS A 99 35.18 -8.16 -39.62
C LYS A 99 35.16 -8.08 -41.16
N GLU A 100 34.18 -7.39 -41.75
CA GLU A 100 34.08 -7.19 -43.20
C GLU A 100 35.33 -6.50 -43.78
N PHE A 101 35.86 -5.50 -43.06
CA PHE A 101 37.08 -4.82 -43.44
C PHE A 101 38.29 -5.77 -43.43
N LYS A 102 38.43 -6.57 -42.37
CA LYS A 102 39.47 -7.60 -42.29
C LYS A 102 39.34 -8.63 -43.41
N ASP A 103 38.14 -9.16 -43.64
CA ASP A 103 37.86 -10.13 -44.70
C ASP A 103 38.23 -9.57 -46.08
N SER A 104 38.02 -8.26 -46.30
CA SER A 104 38.43 -7.56 -47.52
C SER A 104 39.96 -7.41 -47.64
N LEU A 105 40.66 -7.06 -46.56
CA LEU A 105 42.13 -6.99 -46.55
C LEU A 105 42.75 -8.36 -46.83
N ASP A 106 42.22 -9.41 -46.20
CA ASP A 106 42.65 -10.79 -46.42
C ASP A 106 42.46 -11.17 -47.90
N TYR A 107 41.32 -10.82 -48.51
CA TYR A 107 41.08 -11.03 -49.95
C TYR A 107 42.10 -10.30 -50.84
N TYR A 108 42.35 -9.01 -50.63
CA TYR A 108 43.33 -8.26 -51.44
C TYR A 108 44.75 -8.80 -51.28
N GLN A 109 45.11 -9.27 -50.09
CA GLN A 109 46.39 -9.92 -49.86
C GLN A 109 46.52 -11.23 -50.67
N THR A 110 45.44 -12.02 -50.80
CA THR A 110 45.45 -13.20 -51.70
C THR A 110 45.62 -12.83 -53.17
N LYS A 111 45.28 -11.60 -53.56
CA LYS A 111 45.50 -11.06 -54.91
C LYS A 111 46.88 -10.42 -55.10
N GLY A 112 47.76 -10.49 -54.11
CA GLY A 112 49.14 -10.01 -54.18
C GLY A 112 49.33 -8.53 -53.85
N LEU A 113 48.30 -7.85 -53.32
CA LEU A 113 48.43 -6.47 -52.83
C LEU A 113 49.04 -6.45 -51.42
N ASN A 114 49.91 -5.48 -51.15
CA ASN A 114 50.49 -5.29 -49.82
C ASN A 114 49.50 -4.53 -48.92
N CYS A 115 48.93 -5.22 -47.94
CA CYS A 115 47.96 -4.67 -46.99
C CYS A 115 48.48 -4.57 -45.55
N ASN A 116 49.79 -4.80 -45.31
CA ASN A 116 50.35 -4.99 -43.97
C ASN A 116 50.10 -3.82 -43.01
N GLU A 117 50.22 -2.57 -43.49
CA GLU A 117 49.99 -1.37 -42.67
C GLU A 117 48.52 -1.24 -42.25
N LEU A 118 47.57 -1.51 -43.16
CA LEU A 118 46.14 -1.45 -42.89
C LEU A 118 45.70 -2.57 -41.93
N MET A 119 46.29 -3.76 -42.05
CA MET A 119 46.06 -4.86 -41.10
C MET A 119 46.56 -4.54 -39.69
N LEU A 120 47.67 -3.80 -39.57
CA LEU A 120 48.16 -3.35 -38.27
C LEU A 120 47.16 -2.39 -37.61
N LYS A 121 46.69 -1.39 -38.36
CA LYS A 121 45.67 -0.42 -37.91
C LYS A 121 44.35 -1.10 -37.53
N GLU A 122 43.93 -2.13 -38.26
CA GLU A 122 42.74 -2.92 -37.92
C GLU A 122 42.88 -3.59 -36.55
N LYS A 123 44.06 -4.17 -36.25
CA LYS A 123 44.33 -4.85 -34.98
C LYS A 123 44.34 -3.89 -33.80
N GLU A 124 44.75 -2.64 -34.02
CA GLU A 124 44.77 -1.57 -33.01
C GLU A 124 43.36 -1.09 -32.61
N LEU A 125 42.33 -1.31 -33.44
CA LEU A 125 40.95 -0.96 -33.11
C LEU A 125 40.45 -1.83 -31.94
N LYS A 126 40.20 -1.21 -30.79
CA LYS A 126 39.65 -1.89 -29.60
C LYS A 126 38.15 -1.63 -29.48
N ILE A 127 37.35 -2.52 -30.06
CA ILE A 127 35.89 -2.51 -29.88
C ILE A 127 35.54 -3.44 -28.72
N PRO A 128 34.81 -2.97 -27.69
CA PRO A 128 34.39 -3.81 -26.57
C PRO A 128 33.64 -5.07 -27.01
N ALA A 129 33.96 -6.20 -26.36
CA ALA A 129 33.25 -7.46 -26.56
C ALA A 129 31.84 -7.38 -25.97
N LYS A 130 30.91 -8.18 -26.52
CA LYS A 130 29.53 -8.29 -26.00
C LYS A 130 29.60 -8.60 -24.50
N LYS A 131 29.07 -7.70 -23.68
CA LYS A 131 28.86 -8.00 -22.26
C LYS A 131 27.80 -9.09 -22.19
N ARG A 132 28.06 -10.19 -21.45
CA ARG A 132 27.02 -11.19 -21.17
C ARG A 132 25.84 -10.43 -20.56
N ASP A 133 24.67 -10.61 -21.15
CA ASP A 133 23.44 -10.01 -20.69
C ASP A 133 23.36 -10.26 -19.18
N LYS A 134 23.47 -9.19 -18.38
CA LYS A 134 23.07 -9.27 -16.98
C LYS A 134 21.64 -9.75 -17.08
N LYS A 135 21.36 -10.98 -16.61
CA LYS A 135 20.01 -11.52 -16.55
C LYS A 135 19.14 -10.36 -16.10
N TYR A 136 18.22 -9.95 -16.97
CA TYR A 136 17.09 -9.13 -16.55
C TYR A 136 16.64 -9.83 -15.28
N ILE A 137 16.84 -9.22 -14.13
CA ILE A 137 16.05 -9.57 -12.97
C ILE A 137 14.70 -9.08 -13.44
N ALA A 138 13.99 -9.94 -14.18
CA ALA A 138 12.65 -9.70 -14.63
C ALA A 138 11.98 -9.11 -13.41
N ALA A 139 11.52 -7.86 -13.55
CA ALA A 139 10.81 -7.16 -12.51
C ALA A 139 9.84 -8.19 -11.94
N GLY A 140 10.19 -8.71 -10.75
CA GLY A 140 9.43 -9.77 -10.14
C GLY A 140 8.00 -9.25 -10.06
N PRO A 141 6.99 -10.12 -10.23
CA PRO A 141 5.60 -9.68 -10.17
C PRO A 141 5.47 -8.86 -8.91
N SER A 142 5.24 -7.55 -9.06
CA SER A 142 4.94 -6.56 -8.02
C SER A 142 5.53 -6.90 -6.64
N MET A 143 6.51 -6.16 -6.12
CA MET A 143 7.02 -6.34 -4.74
C MET A 143 5.97 -6.17 -3.62
N TYR A 144 4.67 -6.18 -3.96
CA TYR A 144 3.55 -6.51 -3.07
C TYR A 144 3.47 -7.98 -2.66
N LYS A 145 4.44 -8.83 -3.00
CA LYS A 145 4.71 -9.98 -2.12
C LYS A 145 5.48 -9.45 -0.93
N MET A 146 4.74 -9.01 0.08
CA MET A 146 5.25 -8.91 1.45
C MET A 146 6.06 -10.18 1.71
N SER A 147 7.30 -10.05 2.19
CA SER A 147 8.08 -11.25 2.49
C SER A 147 7.28 -12.11 3.47
N ASP A 148 7.32 -13.44 3.35
CA ASP A 148 6.59 -14.31 4.28
C ASP A 148 6.93 -14.01 5.75
N ILE A 149 8.11 -13.44 5.98
CA ILE A 149 8.58 -12.98 7.30
C ILE A 149 7.83 -11.72 7.74
N ASP A 150 7.66 -10.73 6.87
CA ASP A 150 6.95 -9.49 7.17
C ASP A 150 5.44 -9.73 7.31
N ALA A 151 4.86 -10.58 6.46
CA ALA A 151 3.48 -11.02 6.58
C ALA A 151 3.21 -11.75 7.91
N ARG A 152 4.14 -12.60 8.36
CA ARG A 152 4.05 -13.27 9.67
C ARG A 152 4.15 -12.27 10.81
N LYS A 153 5.07 -11.30 10.74
CA LYS A 153 5.19 -10.23 11.75
C LYS A 153 3.93 -9.40 11.84
N ASP A 154 3.34 -9.01 10.71
CA ASP A 154 2.10 -8.24 10.67
C ASP A 154 0.91 -9.05 11.22
N ILE A 155 0.79 -10.34 10.86
CA ILE A 155 -0.23 -11.22 11.44
C ILE A 155 -0.06 -11.32 12.96
N GLN A 156 1.18 -11.40 13.45
CA GLN A 156 1.47 -11.48 14.88
C GLN A 156 1.13 -10.16 15.60
N LEU A 157 1.41 -9.02 14.96
CA LEU A 157 1.07 -7.69 15.46
C LEU A 157 -0.45 -7.47 15.50
N ILE A 158 -1.16 -7.93 14.47
CA ILE A 158 -2.63 -7.89 14.40
C ILE A 158 -3.22 -8.76 15.52
N LYS A 159 -2.72 -9.99 15.71
CA LYS A 159 -3.16 -10.85 16.82
C LYS A 159 -2.96 -10.18 18.17
N GLN A 160 -1.79 -9.58 18.42
CA GLN A 160 -1.54 -8.85 19.67
C GLN A 160 -2.49 -7.67 19.87
N LYS A 161 -2.77 -6.87 18.82
CA LYS A 161 -3.71 -5.75 18.92
C LYS A 161 -5.15 -6.19 19.18
N VAL A 162 -5.56 -7.29 18.55
CA VAL A 162 -6.89 -7.88 18.74
C VAL A 162 -7.03 -8.45 20.16
N GLU A 163 -6.02 -9.19 20.64
CA GLU A 163 -5.99 -9.69 22.03
C GLU A 163 -5.99 -8.56 23.07
N GLN A 164 -5.28 -7.47 22.80
CA GLN A 164 -5.31 -6.27 23.65
C GLN A 164 -6.68 -5.59 23.63
N GLN A 165 -7.34 -5.49 22.48
CA GLN A 165 -8.70 -4.95 22.39
C GLN A 165 -9.67 -5.78 23.21
N TYR A 166 -9.70 -7.11 23.03
CA TYR A 166 -10.58 -7.99 23.79
C TYR A 166 -10.26 -8.01 25.29
N SER A 167 -8.99 -7.93 25.66
CA SER A 167 -8.59 -7.84 27.08
C SER A 167 -9.04 -6.51 27.70
N ASN A 168 -9.01 -5.41 26.95
CA ASN A 168 -9.50 -4.12 27.42
C ASN A 168 -11.03 -4.08 27.49
N THR A 169 -11.74 -4.73 26.56
CA THR A 169 -13.21 -4.82 26.63
C THR A 169 -13.66 -5.68 27.80
N ALA A 170 -12.99 -6.80 28.06
CA ALA A 170 -13.28 -7.67 29.21
C ALA A 170 -13.01 -6.98 30.56
N LYS A 171 -11.98 -6.12 30.64
CA LYS A 171 -11.71 -5.31 31.84
C LYS A 171 -12.75 -4.19 32.04
N GLU A 172 -13.22 -3.56 30.96
CA GLU A 172 -14.29 -2.57 31.02
C GLU A 172 -15.65 -3.17 31.40
N GLU A 173 -15.90 -4.44 31.06
CA GLU A 173 -17.10 -5.17 31.50
C GLU A 173 -17.04 -5.58 32.97
N GLN A 174 -15.87 -5.95 33.51
CA GLN A 174 -15.72 -6.28 34.93
C GLN A 174 -15.86 -5.06 35.86
N ILE A 175 -15.42 -3.88 35.43
CA ILE A 175 -15.52 -2.64 36.22
C ILE A 175 -16.97 -2.11 36.29
N LYS A 176 -17.88 -2.58 35.42
CA LYS A 176 -19.31 -2.18 35.44
C LYS A 176 -20.21 -3.09 36.28
N VAL A 177 -19.67 -4.17 36.85
CA VAL A 177 -20.42 -5.19 37.61
C VAL A 177 -20.15 -5.13 39.13
N GLU A 178 -19.26 -4.24 39.58
CA GLU A 178 -19.07 -3.88 41.01
C GLU A 178 -19.77 -2.55 41.33
#